data_AF-A0A0B8RP65-F1
#
_entry.id   AF-A0A0B8RP65-F1
#
_cell.length_a   1.000
_cell.length_b   1.000
_cell.length_c   1.000
_cell.angle_alpha   90.00
_cell.angle_beta   90.00
_cell.angle_gamma   90.00
#
_symmetry.space_group_name_H-M   'P 1'
#
loop_
_entity.id
_entity.type
_entity.pdbx_description
1 polymer ?
#
loop_
_entity_poly.entity_id
_entity_poly.type
_entity_poly.pdbx_seq_one_letter_code
_entity_poly.pdbx_strand_id
1 'polypeptide(L)'
;MKSRFSTVDIRAVIAELRHSLLGMRVNNVYDVDNKTYLIRFQKPDFKDTLLLESGIRIHMTEFEWPKNMMPSGFAMKCRKHLKSRRLVSVKQLGIDRIVDFQFGSDEAAYHLIIELYDRGNIVLTDHEYLILNILRFRTDDADDVKFAVREHYPVDHVKTATSLPSLERLTELITSAPKGDQLKRVLNPHLPYGITLIEHCLIEAGFSGSIKVEQIESKDTEKVLAALQKAEDCMEETENFNAKGYIIQKREKKPSLEPNKSPEEILTYEEFHPFLFSQHSKCPYVEFESFNKAVDEFYSKLESQKIDLKALQQEKQALKKLENVRKDHEYRLEALHQAQEIDKVKGELVEMNLEIVDRAIQVVRSALANQIDWTEIGVIVKEAQAQGDPVASAIKELKLQTNHITMLLKNPYVISEEEEDEDDEEEKPKIEESKGKKKKKVKQFQKPLKNQPMLVDVDLSLSAYANAKK
;
A
#
# COMPACT_ATOMS: atom_id res chain seq x y z
N MET A 1 9.94 -2.23 -2.54
CA MET A 1 11.24 -1.85 -3.14
C MET A 1 12.17 -1.35 -2.07
N LYS A 2 13.27 -2.07 -1.85
CA LYS A 2 14.37 -1.68 -0.96
C LYS A 2 14.96 -0.36 -1.47
N SER A 3 15.01 0.66 -0.62
CA SER A 3 15.45 2.00 -1.01
C SER A 3 16.77 2.42 -0.39
N ARG A 4 17.21 1.75 0.68
CA ARG A 4 18.40 2.11 1.47
C ARG A 4 19.25 0.88 1.74
N PHE A 5 20.53 1.11 1.96
CA PHE A 5 21.46 0.08 2.38
C PHE A 5 21.22 -0.35 3.83
N SER A 6 21.32 -1.64 4.06
CA SER A 6 21.44 -2.26 5.38
C SER A 6 22.92 -2.36 5.79
N THR A 7 23.17 -2.68 7.07
CA THR A 7 24.54 -2.85 7.59
C THR A 7 25.32 -3.92 6.82
N VAL A 8 24.66 -5.04 6.48
CA VAL A 8 25.25 -6.13 5.70
C VAL A 8 25.64 -5.65 4.29
N ASP A 9 24.77 -4.89 3.64
CA ASP A 9 25.05 -4.33 2.31
C ASP A 9 26.26 -3.39 2.36
N ILE A 10 26.38 -2.57 3.41
CA ILE A 10 27.51 -1.65 3.58
C ILE A 10 28.81 -2.40 3.76
N ARG A 11 28.83 -3.45 4.60
CA ARG A 11 30.04 -4.26 4.82
C ARG A 11 30.50 -4.93 3.53
N ALA A 12 29.57 -5.53 2.78
CA ALA A 12 29.83 -6.14 1.48
C ALA A 12 30.38 -5.13 0.46
N VAL A 13 29.75 -3.94 0.33
CA VAL A 13 30.27 -2.89 -0.56
C VAL A 13 31.64 -2.42 -0.12
N ILE A 14 31.87 -2.15 1.17
CA ILE A 14 33.17 -1.67 1.66
C ILE A 14 34.27 -2.66 1.32
N ALA A 15 34.04 -3.96 1.49
CA ALA A 15 35.00 -4.99 1.10
C ALA A 15 35.36 -4.88 -0.40
N GLU A 16 34.37 -4.80 -1.29
CA GLU A 16 34.62 -4.63 -2.73
C GLU A 16 35.33 -3.30 -3.06
N LEU A 17 34.96 -2.20 -2.40
CA LEU A 17 35.62 -0.90 -2.56
C LEU A 17 37.08 -0.93 -2.10
N ARG A 18 37.39 -1.68 -1.04
CA ARG A 18 38.76 -1.88 -0.57
C ARG A 18 39.58 -2.68 -1.57
N HIS A 19 38.98 -3.65 -2.26
CA HIS A 19 39.68 -4.40 -3.30
C HIS A 19 39.95 -3.55 -4.56
N SER A 20 38.99 -2.72 -4.99
CA SER A 20 39.12 -1.95 -6.25
C SER A 20 39.84 -0.60 -6.08
N LEU A 21 39.43 0.20 -5.08
CA LEU A 21 39.80 1.61 -4.99
C LEU A 21 41.05 1.90 -4.16
N LEU A 22 41.48 0.94 -3.34
CA LEU A 22 42.54 1.17 -2.36
C LEU A 22 43.88 1.42 -3.09
N GLY A 23 44.45 2.58 -2.82
CA GLY A 23 45.66 3.07 -3.45
C GLY A 23 45.49 3.83 -4.77
N MET A 24 44.27 4.00 -5.27
CA MET A 24 44.00 4.89 -6.39
C MET A 24 44.07 6.36 -5.97
N ARG A 25 44.37 7.25 -6.91
CA ARG A 25 44.37 8.71 -6.68
C ARG A 25 43.04 9.31 -7.10
N VAL A 26 42.55 10.29 -6.34
CA VAL A 26 41.37 11.06 -6.72
C VAL A 26 41.74 12.00 -7.86
N ASN A 27 41.12 11.81 -9.03
CA ASN A 27 41.29 12.69 -10.18
C ASN A 27 40.41 13.94 -10.03
N ASN A 28 39.11 13.75 -9.81
CA ASN A 28 38.17 14.84 -9.63
C ASN A 28 36.91 14.40 -8.88
N VAL A 29 36.21 15.37 -8.29
CA VAL A 29 34.92 15.16 -7.59
C VAL A 29 33.84 15.94 -8.34
N TYR A 30 32.72 15.32 -8.69
CA TYR A 30 31.58 15.97 -9.34
C TYR A 30 30.34 15.87 -8.46
N ASP A 31 29.40 16.75 -8.69
CA ASP A 31 28.08 16.77 -8.09
C ASP A 31 27.03 16.54 -9.19
N VAL A 32 26.06 15.68 -8.89
CA VAL A 32 24.93 15.36 -9.77
C VAL A 32 23.70 16.10 -9.26
N ASP A 33 23.43 15.98 -7.96
CA ASP A 33 22.32 16.62 -7.26
C ASP A 33 22.80 17.05 -5.86
N ASN A 34 21.95 17.75 -5.11
CA ASN A 34 22.22 18.24 -3.76
C ASN A 34 22.60 17.13 -2.75
N LYS A 35 22.34 15.86 -3.07
CA LYS A 35 22.63 14.70 -2.23
C LYS A 35 23.58 13.69 -2.86
N THR A 36 23.90 13.85 -4.15
CA THR A 36 24.59 12.84 -4.95
C THR A 36 25.90 13.38 -5.50
N TYR A 37 26.99 12.71 -5.15
CA TYR A 37 28.36 13.07 -5.52
C TYR A 37 29.04 11.92 -6.23
N LEU A 38 29.95 12.26 -7.15
CA LEU A 38 30.76 11.31 -7.91
C LEU A 38 32.23 11.59 -7.62
N ILE A 39 32.98 10.59 -7.19
CA ILE A 39 34.43 10.69 -7.03
C ILE A 39 35.09 9.82 -8.10
N ARG A 40 35.82 10.46 -9.01
CA ARG A 40 36.59 9.77 -10.03
C ARG A 40 37.97 9.43 -9.51
N PHE A 41 38.29 8.15 -9.50
CA PHE A 41 39.60 7.62 -9.18
C PHE A 41 40.39 7.34 -10.45
N GLN A 42 41.71 7.46 -10.36
CA GLN A 42 42.62 7.17 -11.44
C GLN A 42 43.85 6.43 -10.93
N LYS A 43 44.18 5.37 -11.65
CA LYS A 43 45.45 4.64 -11.66
C LYS A 43 45.98 4.69 -13.11
N PRO A 44 47.29 4.46 -13.38
CA PRO A 44 47.82 4.54 -14.75
C PRO A 44 46.99 3.77 -15.78
N ASP A 45 46.46 2.59 -15.40
CA ASP A 45 45.73 1.71 -16.33
C ASP A 45 44.21 1.64 -16.10
N PHE A 46 43.70 2.12 -14.96
CA PHE A 46 42.29 1.95 -14.55
C PHE A 46 41.66 3.26 -14.08
N LYS A 47 40.39 3.46 -14.45
CA LYS A 47 39.57 4.61 -14.06
C LYS A 47 38.25 4.09 -13.50
N ASP A 48 38.05 4.30 -12.21
CA ASP A 48 36.82 3.92 -11.52
C ASP A 48 36.09 5.16 -11.04
N THR A 49 34.76 5.09 -11.01
CA THR A 49 33.92 6.18 -10.51
C THR A 49 33.08 5.68 -9.35
N LEU A 50 33.25 6.31 -8.19
CA LEU A 50 32.46 6.04 -6.99
C LEU A 50 31.26 7.00 -6.94
N LEU A 51 30.06 6.45 -6.84
CA LEU A 51 28.83 7.20 -6.63
C LEU A 51 28.46 7.18 -5.15
N LEU A 52 28.21 8.36 -4.60
CA LEU A 52 27.84 8.60 -3.22
C LEU A 52 26.48 9.29 -3.18
N GLU A 53 25.48 8.66 -2.58
CA GLU A 53 24.18 9.30 -2.32
C GLU A 53 23.93 9.34 -0.81
N SER A 54 23.88 10.57 -0.29
CA SER A 54 23.68 10.83 1.13
C SER A 54 22.43 10.14 1.67
N GLY A 55 22.60 9.28 2.68
CA GLY A 55 21.49 8.60 3.37
C GLY A 55 20.93 7.36 2.68
N ILE A 56 21.46 6.99 1.50
CA ILE A 56 20.84 5.96 0.65
C ILE A 56 21.83 4.87 0.24
N ARG A 57 22.90 5.22 -0.50
CA ARG A 57 23.78 4.25 -1.14
C ARG A 57 25.20 4.75 -1.39
N ILE A 58 26.12 3.80 -1.49
CA ILE A 58 27.51 3.98 -1.94
C ILE A 58 27.81 2.80 -2.86
N HIS A 59 28.31 3.02 -4.07
CA HIS A 59 28.77 1.95 -4.97
C HIS A 59 29.61 2.51 -6.10
N MET A 60 30.34 1.63 -6.80
CA MET A 60 31.00 1.98 -8.05
C MET A 60 30.00 1.94 -9.20
N THR A 61 30.09 2.90 -10.11
CA THR A 61 29.19 2.99 -11.27
C THR A 61 29.97 2.95 -12.57
N GLU A 62 29.49 2.15 -13.52
CA GLU A 62 29.99 2.10 -14.90
C GLU A 62 29.18 3.05 -15.81
N PHE A 63 28.00 3.49 -15.35
CA PHE A 63 27.12 4.38 -16.09
C PHE A 63 27.59 5.85 -16.06
N GLU A 64 27.29 6.57 -17.14
CA GLU A 64 27.49 8.01 -17.19
C GLU A 64 26.32 8.75 -16.55
N TRP A 65 26.62 9.49 -15.48
CA TRP A 65 25.67 10.34 -14.78
C TRP A 65 25.76 11.80 -15.25
N PRO A 66 24.62 12.53 -15.32
CA PRO A 66 24.62 13.94 -15.65
C PRO A 66 25.39 14.73 -14.58
N LYS A 67 26.31 15.60 -15.00
CA LYS A 67 27.17 16.38 -14.10
C LYS A 67 26.67 17.81 -14.05
N ASN A 68 26.61 18.42 -12.87
CA ASN A 68 26.33 19.85 -12.77
C ASN A 68 27.46 20.67 -13.40
N MET A 69 27.06 21.66 -14.21
CA MET A 69 27.99 22.58 -14.86
C MET A 69 28.66 23.52 -13.85
N MET A 70 27.94 23.89 -12.77
CA MET A 70 28.46 24.69 -11.67
C MET A 70 28.55 23.80 -10.42
N PRO A 71 29.77 23.50 -9.93
CA PRO A 71 29.94 22.61 -8.80
C PRO A 71 29.46 23.24 -7.50
N SER A 72 28.79 22.45 -6.67
CA SER A 72 28.38 22.87 -5.33
C SER A 72 29.57 23.32 -4.47
N GLY A 73 29.32 24.20 -3.48
CA GLY A 73 30.36 24.65 -2.54
C GLY A 73 31.01 23.48 -1.77
N PHE A 74 30.24 22.43 -1.51
CA PHE A 74 30.74 21.19 -0.91
C PHE A 74 31.69 20.43 -1.87
N ALA A 75 31.30 20.27 -3.14
CA ALA A 75 32.13 19.63 -4.16
C ALA A 75 33.45 20.40 -4.35
N MET A 76 33.41 21.74 -4.34
CA MET A 76 34.61 22.57 -4.45
C MET A 76 35.57 22.41 -3.27
N LYS A 77 35.06 22.32 -2.03
CA LYS A 77 35.91 22.01 -0.88
C LYS A 77 36.50 20.59 -0.97
N CYS A 78 35.70 19.59 -1.37
CA CYS A 78 36.21 18.24 -1.62
C CYS A 78 37.30 18.23 -2.69
N ARG A 79 37.15 18.98 -3.79
CA ARG A 79 38.20 19.14 -4.80
C ARG A 79 39.46 19.78 -4.23
N LYS A 80 39.33 20.80 -3.39
CA LYS A 80 40.49 21.47 -2.77
C LYS A 80 41.29 20.54 -1.86
N HIS A 81 40.61 19.70 -1.09
CA HIS A 81 41.26 18.86 -0.09
C HIS A 81 41.59 17.45 -0.57
N LEU A 82 40.78 16.82 -1.43
CA LEU A 82 40.92 15.41 -1.82
C LEU A 82 41.64 15.21 -3.16
N LYS A 83 41.65 16.20 -4.06
CA LYS A 83 42.23 16.04 -5.41
C LYS A 83 43.71 15.66 -5.34
N SER A 84 44.11 14.72 -6.21
CA SER A 84 45.46 14.14 -6.30
C SER A 84 45.89 13.31 -5.09
N ARG A 85 45.08 13.20 -4.03
CA ARG A 85 45.39 12.34 -2.87
C ARG A 85 45.05 10.90 -3.16
N ARG A 86 45.79 10.01 -2.49
CA ARG A 86 45.61 8.56 -2.57
C ARG A 86 44.61 8.10 -1.53
N LEU A 87 43.70 7.21 -1.90
CA LEU A 87 42.84 6.52 -0.93
C LEU A 87 43.68 5.48 -0.18
N VAL A 88 43.78 5.63 1.14
CA VAL A 88 44.61 4.78 2.01
C VAL A 88 43.77 3.72 2.72
N SER A 89 42.59 4.11 3.21
CA SER A 89 41.73 3.22 3.98
C SER A 89 40.27 3.55 3.73
N VAL A 90 39.43 2.51 3.75
CA VAL A 90 37.96 2.61 3.80
C VAL A 90 37.51 1.72 4.94
N LYS A 91 36.84 2.30 5.94
CA LYS A 91 36.39 1.58 7.14
C LYS A 91 34.97 1.96 7.49
N GLN A 92 34.23 1.01 8.04
CA GLN A 92 32.97 1.31 8.70
C GLN A 92 33.27 1.80 10.11
N LEU A 93 32.64 2.91 10.53
CA LEU A 93 32.74 3.37 11.91
C LEU A 93 31.72 2.59 12.75
N GLY A 94 32.22 1.70 13.62
CA GLY A 94 31.45 0.83 14.51
C GLY A 94 30.44 -0.05 13.79
N ILE A 95 29.26 -0.25 14.40
CA ILE A 95 28.14 -0.99 13.78
C ILE A 95 27.30 -0.08 12.86
N ASP A 96 27.34 1.22 13.12
CA ASP A 96 26.43 2.15 12.47
C ASP A 96 26.70 2.23 10.97
N ARG A 97 25.70 2.73 10.25
CA ARG A 97 25.75 2.86 8.78
C ARG A 97 26.53 4.11 8.39
N ILE A 98 27.77 4.18 8.86
CA ILE A 98 28.70 5.30 8.70
C ILE A 98 29.99 4.76 8.12
N VAL A 99 30.44 5.34 7.02
CA VAL A 99 31.65 4.91 6.30
C VAL A 99 32.67 6.03 6.30
N ASP A 100 33.89 5.74 6.74
CA ASP A 100 35.03 6.65 6.71
C ASP A 100 36.00 6.28 5.57
N PHE A 101 36.26 7.25 4.70
CA PHE A 101 37.26 7.19 3.65
C PHE A 101 38.45 8.07 4.02
N GLN A 102 39.61 7.45 4.23
CA GLN A 102 40.85 8.14 4.52
C GLN A 102 41.67 8.39 3.25
N PHE A 103 41.92 9.67 2.96
CA PHE A 103 42.73 10.13 1.83
C PHE A 103 44.04 10.76 2.31
N GLY A 104 45.16 10.24 1.83
CA GLY A 104 46.50 10.64 2.26
C GLY A 104 46.96 9.95 3.55
N SER A 105 48.17 10.28 3.97
CA SER A 105 48.83 9.73 5.16
C SER A 105 49.33 10.87 6.04
N ASP A 106 49.56 10.55 7.33
CA ASP A 106 50.15 11.44 8.34
C ASP A 106 49.35 12.75 8.54
N GLU A 107 50.03 13.87 8.80
CA GLU A 107 49.45 15.20 9.05
C GLU A 107 48.62 15.74 7.86
N ALA A 108 48.72 15.11 6.70
CA ALA A 108 47.95 15.46 5.52
C ALA A 108 46.81 14.46 5.23
N ALA A 109 46.41 13.65 6.22
CA ALA A 109 45.23 12.82 6.11
C ALA A 109 43.94 13.66 6.14
N TYR A 110 43.02 13.37 5.23
CA TYR A 110 41.66 13.89 5.27
C TYR A 110 40.69 12.71 5.28
N HIS A 111 39.65 12.85 6.10
CA HIS A 111 38.64 11.82 6.31
C HIS A 111 37.32 12.31 5.70
N LEU A 112 36.73 11.51 4.82
CA LEU A 112 35.40 11.76 4.25
C LEU A 112 34.44 10.75 4.86
N ILE A 113 33.60 11.23 5.76
CA ILE A 113 32.65 10.42 6.52
C ILE A 113 31.28 10.53 5.84
N ILE A 114 30.67 9.37 5.59
CA ILE A 114 29.40 9.25 4.88
C ILE A 114 28.39 8.55 5.77
N GLU A 115 27.33 9.26 6.13
CA GLU A 115 26.23 8.75 6.93
C GLU A 115 25.09 8.29 6.01
N LEU A 116 24.79 6.99 6.08
CA LEU A 116 23.76 6.32 5.26
C LEU A 116 22.45 6.05 6.03
N TYR A 117 22.24 6.72 7.17
CA TYR A 117 21.02 6.60 7.96
C TYR A 117 20.15 7.86 7.93
N ASP A 118 18.87 7.69 8.23
CA ASP A 118 17.86 8.76 8.31
C ASP A 118 17.81 9.66 7.05
N ARG A 119 18.21 10.94 7.14
CA ARG A 119 18.26 11.89 6.03
C ARG A 119 19.64 11.98 5.36
N GLY A 120 20.62 11.24 5.88
CA GLY A 120 22.00 11.20 5.41
C GLY A 120 22.81 12.47 5.69
N ASN A 121 24.13 12.29 5.74
CA ASN A 121 25.08 13.39 5.77
C ASN A 121 26.41 13.00 5.12
N ILE A 122 27.16 14.00 4.67
CA ILE A 122 28.53 13.81 4.19
C ILE A 122 29.37 14.87 4.89
N VAL A 123 30.40 14.42 5.60
CA VAL A 123 31.26 15.25 6.43
C VAL A 123 32.70 15.12 5.94
N LEU A 124 33.33 16.26 5.69
CA LEU A 124 34.75 16.34 5.36
C LEU A 124 35.50 16.81 6.61
N THR A 125 36.44 16.00 7.05
CA THR A 125 37.24 16.22 8.26
C THR A 125 38.74 16.14 7.96
N ASP A 126 39.57 16.71 8.82
CA ASP A 126 41.02 16.56 8.78
C ASP A 126 41.51 15.29 9.52
N HIS A 127 42.81 15.17 9.73
CA HIS A 127 43.44 14.06 10.42
C HIS A 127 43.05 13.91 11.90
N GLU A 128 42.61 14.97 12.57
CA GLU A 128 42.13 14.98 13.96
C GLU A 128 40.60 14.89 14.04
N TYR A 129 39.95 14.54 12.93
CA TYR A 129 38.49 14.51 12.78
C TYR A 129 37.82 15.88 12.99
N LEU A 130 38.53 16.99 12.77
CA LEU A 130 37.96 18.33 12.82
C LEU A 130 37.16 18.62 11.54
N ILE A 131 35.88 18.98 11.70
CA ILE A 131 34.93 19.17 10.60
C ILE A 131 35.29 20.42 9.80
N LEU A 132 35.78 20.23 8.58
CA LEU A 132 36.07 21.31 7.62
C LEU A 132 34.81 21.73 6.86
N ASN A 133 33.96 20.75 6.55
CA ASN A 133 32.71 21.00 5.88
C ASN A 133 31.68 19.90 6.13
N ILE A 134 30.42 20.29 6.13
CA ILE A 134 29.30 19.39 6.30
C ILE A 134 28.25 19.67 5.23
N LEU A 135 27.60 18.62 4.72
CA LEU A 135 26.55 18.77 3.72
C LEU A 135 25.27 19.36 4.33
N ARG A 136 24.88 18.86 5.51
CA ARG A 136 23.72 19.37 6.26
C ARG A 136 24.13 19.69 7.69
N PHE A 137 23.93 20.94 8.09
CA PHE A 137 24.03 21.35 9.49
C PHE A 137 22.89 20.70 10.28
N ARG A 138 23.24 20.03 11.38
CA ARG A 138 22.28 19.63 12.41
C ARG A 138 22.56 20.49 13.64
N THR A 139 21.58 21.32 13.96
CA THR A 139 21.53 22.07 15.22
C THR A 139 20.35 21.48 15.97
N ASP A 140 20.48 20.22 16.41
CA ASP A 140 19.45 19.62 17.23
C ASP A 140 19.69 20.09 18.67
N ASP A 141 18.72 20.83 19.24
CA ASP A 141 18.73 21.25 20.65
C ASP A 141 18.46 20.07 21.62
N ALA A 142 18.20 18.87 21.10
CA ALA A 142 17.76 17.69 21.84
C ALA A 142 18.80 16.55 21.95
N ASP A 143 19.76 16.50 21.03
CA ASP A 143 20.90 15.58 21.08
C ASP A 143 22.15 16.42 21.33
N ASP A 144 22.94 16.10 22.34
CA ASP A 144 24.08 16.87 22.88
C ASP A 144 25.28 17.02 21.89
N VAL A 145 25.05 16.75 20.60
CA VAL A 145 26.04 16.73 19.53
C VAL A 145 25.70 17.80 18.51
N LYS A 146 26.41 18.92 18.58
CA LYS A 146 26.39 19.94 17.53
C LYS A 146 27.24 19.44 16.37
N PHE A 147 26.67 19.49 15.17
CA PHE A 147 27.39 19.22 13.93
C PHE A 147 27.67 20.54 13.23
N ALA A 148 28.64 21.31 13.74
CA ALA A 148 29.09 22.56 13.14
C ALA A 148 30.50 22.45 12.55
N VAL A 149 30.79 23.36 11.63
CA VAL A 149 32.13 23.50 11.03
C VAL A 149 33.11 23.96 12.12
N ARG A 150 34.27 23.31 12.22
CA ARG A 150 35.33 23.44 13.25
C ARG A 150 35.08 22.72 14.58
N GLU A 151 34.04 21.90 14.68
CA GLU A 151 33.89 20.98 15.81
C GLU A 151 34.53 19.63 15.47
N HIS A 152 34.90 18.85 16.49
CA HIS A 152 35.37 17.48 16.29
C HIS A 152 34.21 16.56 15.99
N TYR A 153 34.37 15.69 15.00
CA TYR A 153 33.39 14.65 14.71
C TYR A 153 33.41 13.62 15.84
N PRO A 154 32.26 13.32 16.47
CA PRO A 154 32.19 12.42 17.61
C PRO A 154 32.29 10.95 17.18
N VAL A 155 33.51 10.48 16.94
CA VAL A 155 33.77 9.05 16.63
C VAL A 155 33.44 8.16 17.84
N ASP A 156 33.49 8.71 19.06
CA ASP A 156 33.27 7.97 20.31
C ASP A 156 31.78 7.64 20.61
N HIS A 157 30.84 8.34 19.95
CA HIS A 157 29.40 8.06 20.09
C HIS A 157 28.92 6.91 19.20
N VAL A 158 29.80 6.36 18.38
CA VAL A 158 29.48 5.28 17.47
C VAL A 158 29.22 4.01 18.28
N LYS A 159 28.12 3.30 17.97
CA LYS A 159 27.80 2.05 18.65
C LYS A 159 28.89 1.01 18.39
N THR A 160 29.64 0.69 19.44
CA THR A 160 30.63 -0.40 19.43
C THR A 160 29.90 -1.73 19.28
N ALA A 161 30.47 -2.64 18.48
CA ALA A 161 30.01 -4.02 18.33
C ALA A 161 29.72 -4.64 19.70
N THR A 162 28.43 -4.86 20.00
CA THR A 162 28.06 -5.59 21.22
C THR A 162 28.28 -7.07 20.92
N SER A 163 28.98 -7.77 21.80
CA SER A 163 29.14 -9.22 21.71
C SER A 163 27.79 -9.92 21.70
N LEU A 164 27.72 -11.13 21.14
CA LEU A 164 26.52 -11.96 21.18
C LEU A 164 25.88 -11.93 22.57
N PRO A 165 24.56 -11.68 22.67
CA PRO A 165 23.87 -11.79 23.93
C PRO A 165 23.94 -13.23 24.43
N SER A 166 24.22 -13.42 25.73
CA SER A 166 24.18 -14.72 26.38
C SER A 166 22.77 -15.34 26.30
N LEU A 167 22.67 -16.66 26.44
CA LEU A 167 21.38 -17.38 26.46
C LEU A 167 20.39 -16.78 27.48
N GLU A 168 20.90 -16.37 28.64
CA GLU A 168 20.13 -15.74 29.71
C GLU A 168 19.52 -14.42 29.24
N ARG A 169 20.34 -13.55 28.64
CA ARG A 169 19.90 -12.24 28.13
C ARG A 169 18.94 -12.39 26.95
N LEU A 170 19.14 -13.36 26.07
CA LEU A 170 18.18 -13.66 25.00
C LEU A 170 16.83 -14.09 25.56
N THR A 171 16.84 -14.93 26.60
CA THR A 171 15.62 -15.40 27.26
C THR A 171 14.88 -14.24 27.94
N GLU A 172 15.62 -13.33 28.59
CA GLU A 172 15.05 -12.10 29.17
C GLU A 172 14.44 -11.18 28.10
N LEU A 173 15.12 -10.99 26.97
CA LEU A 173 14.64 -10.15 25.86
C LEU A 173 13.36 -10.73 25.23
N ILE A 174 13.29 -12.05 25.06
CA ILE A 174 12.11 -12.75 24.54
C ILE A 174 10.95 -12.66 25.55
N THR A 175 11.23 -12.81 26.85
CA THR A 175 10.20 -12.80 27.90
C THR A 175 9.66 -11.40 28.20
N SER A 176 10.51 -10.38 28.09
CA SER A 176 10.13 -8.97 28.30
C SER A 176 9.44 -8.32 27.09
N ALA A 177 9.50 -8.97 25.93
CA ALA A 177 8.90 -8.44 24.71
C ALA A 177 7.35 -8.52 24.72
N PRO A 178 6.67 -7.54 24.11
CA PRO A 178 5.21 -7.54 24.02
C PRO A 178 4.69 -8.74 23.21
N LYS A 179 3.68 -9.39 23.77
CA LYS A 179 2.97 -10.52 23.17
C LYS A 179 2.30 -10.06 21.86
N GLY A 180 2.72 -10.67 20.75
CA GLY A 180 2.22 -10.40 19.40
C GLY A 180 3.26 -9.83 18.43
N ASP A 181 4.39 -9.34 18.94
CA ASP A 181 5.47 -8.83 18.10
C ASP A 181 6.27 -9.94 17.42
N GLN A 182 6.88 -9.59 16.28
CA GLN A 182 7.73 -10.50 15.52
C GLN A 182 9.11 -10.59 16.16
N LEU A 183 9.64 -11.81 16.30
CA LEU A 183 10.95 -12.05 16.91
C LEU A 183 12.06 -11.20 16.28
N LYS A 184 12.08 -11.11 14.94
CA LYS A 184 13.07 -10.31 14.20
C LYS A 184 13.06 -8.83 14.57
N ARG A 185 11.91 -8.26 14.93
CA ARG A 185 11.79 -6.85 15.34
C ARG A 185 12.26 -6.62 16.77
N VAL A 186 12.04 -7.60 17.64
CA VAL A 186 12.51 -7.57 19.03
C VAL A 186 14.03 -7.70 19.11
N LEU A 187 14.63 -8.53 18.25
CA LEU A 187 16.07 -8.75 18.23
C LEU A 187 16.86 -7.64 17.52
N ASN A 188 16.26 -6.96 16.53
CA ASN A 188 16.96 -5.95 15.71
C ASN A 188 17.60 -4.77 16.49
N PRO A 189 16.99 -4.21 17.56
CA PRO A 189 17.64 -3.16 18.36
C PRO A 189 18.88 -3.63 19.11
N HIS A 190 18.98 -4.93 19.40
CA HIS A 190 20.04 -5.53 20.21
C HIS A 190 21.16 -6.14 19.36
N LEU A 191 20.97 -6.23 18.04
CA LEU A 191 21.88 -6.93 17.13
C LEU A 191 22.30 -6.04 15.96
N PRO A 192 23.57 -6.15 15.50
CA PRO A 192 24.10 -5.32 14.42
C PRO A 192 23.69 -5.79 13.00
N TYR A 193 23.08 -6.97 12.88
CA TYR A 193 22.89 -7.72 11.62
C TYR A 193 21.77 -7.19 10.72
N GLY A 194 20.82 -6.43 11.28
CA GLY A 194 19.63 -5.98 10.56
C GLY A 194 18.56 -7.07 10.40
N ILE A 195 17.32 -6.64 10.11
CA ILE A 195 16.13 -7.49 10.11
C ILE A 195 16.20 -8.65 9.10
N THR A 196 16.75 -8.40 7.90
CA THR A 196 16.78 -9.37 6.79
C THR A 196 17.72 -10.53 7.07
N LEU A 197 18.90 -10.26 7.64
CA LEU A 197 19.85 -11.30 7.99
C LEU A 197 19.34 -12.15 9.16
N ILE A 198 18.72 -11.51 10.16
CA ILE A 198 18.05 -12.22 11.27
C ILE A 198 16.96 -13.15 10.72
N GLU A 199 16.12 -12.66 9.81
CA GLU A 199 15.06 -13.47 9.20
C GLU A 199 15.60 -14.67 8.41
N HIS A 200 16.66 -14.47 7.62
CA HIS A 200 17.35 -15.56 6.92
C HIS A 200 17.84 -16.65 7.88
N CYS A 201 18.54 -16.25 8.95
CA CYS A 201 19.11 -17.19 9.91
C CYS A 201 18.01 -17.95 10.68
N LEU A 202 16.91 -17.27 11.02
CA LEU A 202 15.75 -17.91 11.64
C LEU A 202 15.14 -18.96 10.71
N ILE A 203 14.97 -18.65 9.42
CA ILE A 203 14.44 -19.60 8.44
C ILE A 203 15.36 -20.82 8.29
N GLU A 204 16.67 -20.62 8.29
CA GLU A 204 17.62 -21.74 8.26
C GLU A 204 17.57 -22.62 9.52
N ALA A 205 17.27 -22.03 10.68
CA ALA A 205 17.07 -22.78 11.92
C ALA A 205 15.71 -23.50 11.98
N GLY A 206 14.90 -23.43 10.92
CA GLY A 206 13.61 -24.12 10.80
C GLY A 206 12.41 -23.30 11.26
N PHE A 207 12.59 -22.01 11.53
CA PHE A 207 11.52 -21.10 11.92
C PHE A 207 10.82 -20.47 10.70
N SER A 208 9.59 -19.95 10.88
CA SER A 208 8.94 -19.15 9.83
C SER A 208 9.49 -17.71 9.82
N GLY A 209 9.58 -17.06 8.66
CA GLY A 209 10.11 -15.68 8.54
C GLY A 209 9.32 -14.60 9.31
N SER A 210 8.14 -14.95 9.82
CA SER A 210 7.25 -14.08 10.60
C SER A 210 6.83 -14.69 11.94
N ILE A 211 7.71 -15.43 12.62
CA ILE A 211 7.44 -15.95 13.96
C ILE A 211 7.15 -14.83 14.96
N LYS A 212 6.09 -15.04 15.73
CA LYS A 212 5.75 -14.21 16.89
C LYS A 212 6.45 -14.73 18.15
N VAL A 213 6.78 -13.82 19.06
CA VAL A 213 7.44 -14.14 20.33
C VAL A 213 6.68 -15.19 21.15
N GLU A 214 5.34 -15.20 21.10
CA GLU A 214 4.48 -16.15 21.82
C GLU A 214 4.65 -17.62 21.39
N GLN A 215 5.20 -17.86 20.20
CA GLN A 215 5.35 -19.20 19.63
C GLN A 215 6.70 -19.84 19.97
N ILE A 216 7.54 -19.15 20.76
CA ILE A 216 8.90 -19.58 21.08
C ILE A 216 8.91 -20.13 22.50
N GLU A 217 9.27 -21.40 22.65
CA GLU A 217 9.47 -22.04 23.94
C GLU A 217 10.92 -21.89 24.43
N SER A 218 11.17 -22.13 25.72
CA SER A 218 12.51 -22.07 26.32
C SER A 218 13.54 -23.01 25.67
N LYS A 219 13.10 -24.04 24.92
CA LYS A 219 13.98 -24.95 24.17
C LYS A 219 14.37 -24.41 22.79
N ASP A 220 13.60 -23.49 22.25
CA ASP A 220 13.86 -22.89 20.95
C ASP A 220 14.86 -21.73 21.04
N THR A 221 15.15 -21.23 22.25
CA THR A 221 16.18 -20.20 22.49
C THR A 221 17.58 -20.67 22.10
N GLU A 222 17.90 -21.96 22.27
CA GLU A 222 19.16 -22.56 21.82
C GLU A 222 19.28 -22.55 20.29
N LYS A 223 18.18 -22.87 19.58
CA LYS A 223 18.14 -22.79 18.11
C LYS A 223 18.25 -21.35 17.62
N VAL A 224 17.64 -20.40 18.34
CA VAL A 224 17.78 -18.97 18.03
C VAL A 224 19.23 -18.53 18.23
N LEU A 225 19.91 -18.97 19.29
CA LEU A 225 21.33 -18.65 19.48
C LEU A 225 22.19 -19.24 18.37
N ALA A 226 21.96 -20.50 17.97
CA ALA A 226 22.66 -21.11 16.84
C ALA A 226 22.41 -20.35 15.52
N ALA A 227 21.19 -19.83 15.32
CA ALA A 227 20.88 -18.96 14.19
C ALA A 227 21.67 -17.64 14.25
N LEU A 228 21.84 -17.05 15.44
CA LEU A 228 22.63 -15.84 15.60
C LEU A 228 24.12 -16.05 15.39
N GLN A 229 24.66 -17.20 15.77
CA GLN A 229 26.05 -17.58 15.46
C GLN A 229 26.27 -17.65 13.95
N LYS A 230 25.36 -18.29 13.21
CA LYS A 230 25.41 -18.28 11.74
C LYS A 230 25.34 -16.87 11.15
N ALA A 231 24.59 -15.97 11.78
CA ALA A 231 24.53 -14.57 11.35
C ALA A 231 25.90 -13.87 11.52
N GLU A 232 26.65 -14.21 12.57
CA GLU A 232 28.03 -13.74 12.74
C GLU A 232 28.97 -14.31 11.69
N ASP A 233 28.89 -15.62 11.42
CA ASP A 233 29.70 -16.26 10.38
C ASP A 233 29.49 -15.55 9.02
N CYS A 234 28.23 -15.29 8.65
CA CYS A 234 27.87 -14.52 7.45
C CYS A 234 28.46 -13.08 7.46
N MET A 235 28.58 -12.46 8.63
CA MET A 235 29.15 -11.11 8.77
C MET A 235 30.68 -11.10 8.67
N GLU A 236 31.34 -12.16 9.14
CA GLU A 236 32.78 -12.36 8.98
C GLU A 236 33.12 -12.66 7.51
N GLU A 237 32.33 -13.51 6.86
CA GLU A 237 32.48 -13.80 5.42
C GLU A 237 32.32 -12.55 4.56
N THR A 238 31.48 -11.58 4.98
CA THR A 238 31.33 -10.30 4.27
C THR A 238 32.51 -9.34 4.42
N GLU A 239 33.46 -9.60 5.32
CA GLU A 239 34.62 -8.72 5.48
C GLU A 239 35.68 -8.93 4.39
N ASN A 240 35.80 -10.16 3.88
CA ASN A 240 36.66 -10.52 2.74
C ASN A 240 35.81 -10.87 1.51
N PHE A 241 34.74 -10.11 1.30
CA PHE A 241 33.72 -10.43 0.31
C PHE A 241 34.26 -10.31 -1.13
N ASN A 242 34.30 -11.44 -1.83
CA ASN A 242 34.49 -11.54 -3.28
C ASN A 242 33.32 -12.33 -3.89
N ALA A 243 32.11 -12.06 -3.42
CA ALA A 243 30.92 -12.82 -3.77
C ALA A 243 30.00 -12.05 -4.71
N LYS A 244 29.05 -12.80 -5.26
CA LYS A 244 28.12 -12.35 -6.28
C LYS A 244 27.04 -11.45 -5.70
N GLY A 245 26.41 -10.64 -6.55
CA GLY A 245 25.26 -9.82 -6.18
C GLY A 245 23.95 -10.44 -6.64
N TYR A 246 22.88 -10.30 -5.86
CA TYR A 246 21.55 -10.79 -6.22
C TYR A 246 20.53 -9.67 -6.24
N ILE A 247 19.72 -9.61 -7.30
CA ILE A 247 18.52 -8.77 -7.39
C ILE A 247 17.29 -9.67 -7.35
N ILE A 248 16.42 -9.47 -6.36
CA ILE A 248 15.15 -10.16 -6.22
C ILE A 248 14.09 -9.43 -7.04
N GLN A 249 13.36 -10.20 -7.85
CA GLN A 249 12.31 -9.71 -8.72
C GLN A 249 10.92 -10.11 -8.21
N LYS A 250 9.94 -9.29 -8.53
CA LYS A 250 8.52 -9.54 -8.27
C LYS A 250 7.76 -9.60 -9.58
N ARG A 251 6.89 -10.60 -9.70
CA ARG A 251 5.96 -10.71 -10.82
C ARG A 251 4.75 -9.82 -10.57
N GLU A 252 4.58 -8.79 -11.37
CA GLU A 252 3.36 -8.01 -11.43
C GLU A 252 2.59 -8.33 -12.71
N LYS A 253 1.32 -8.70 -12.55
CA LYS A 253 0.42 -8.91 -13.68
C LYS A 253 -0.09 -7.55 -14.14
N LYS A 254 0.21 -7.19 -15.40
CA LYS A 254 -0.43 -6.05 -16.04
C LYS A 254 -1.88 -6.43 -16.37
N PRO A 255 -2.87 -5.63 -15.94
CA PRO A 255 -4.25 -5.87 -16.35
C PRO A 255 -4.32 -5.70 -17.87
N SER A 256 -4.73 -6.75 -18.59
CA SER A 256 -4.95 -6.65 -20.03
C SER A 256 -6.23 -5.87 -20.30
N LEU A 257 -6.15 -4.87 -21.19
CA LEU A 257 -7.31 -4.18 -21.75
C LEU A 257 -8.06 -5.05 -22.78
N GLU A 258 -7.42 -6.11 -23.29
CA GLU A 258 -8.01 -7.03 -24.26
C GLU A 258 -8.42 -8.35 -23.61
N PRO A 259 -9.68 -8.80 -23.78
CA PRO A 259 -10.21 -10.00 -23.10
C PRO A 259 -9.58 -11.34 -23.54
N ASN A 260 -8.84 -11.37 -24.67
CA ASN A 260 -8.27 -12.60 -25.24
C ASN A 260 -6.74 -12.73 -25.09
N LYS A 261 -6.06 -11.78 -24.44
CA LYS A 261 -4.60 -11.83 -24.24
C LYS A 261 -4.29 -12.13 -22.78
N SER A 262 -3.45 -13.13 -22.53
CA SER A 262 -2.96 -13.44 -21.18
C SER A 262 -2.34 -12.19 -20.56
N PRO A 263 -2.54 -11.94 -19.25
CA PRO A 263 -1.96 -10.79 -18.58
C PRO A 263 -0.44 -10.80 -18.78
N GLU A 264 0.09 -9.71 -19.32
CA GLU A 264 1.53 -9.54 -19.52
C GLU A 264 2.21 -9.53 -18.15
N GLU A 265 3.15 -10.46 -17.92
CA GLU A 265 3.91 -10.53 -16.67
C GLU A 265 5.08 -9.54 -16.74
N ILE A 266 5.04 -8.50 -15.92
CA ILE A 266 6.15 -7.56 -15.75
C ILE A 266 6.95 -7.99 -14.52
N LEU A 267 8.24 -8.22 -14.70
CA LEU A 267 9.18 -8.43 -13.61
C LEU A 267 9.72 -7.08 -13.15
N THR A 268 9.41 -6.69 -11.92
CA THR A 268 9.95 -5.48 -11.29
C THR A 268 11.00 -5.85 -10.24
N TYR A 269 12.01 -5.00 -10.06
CA TYR A 269 13.06 -5.26 -9.08
C TYR A 269 12.58 -4.81 -7.71
N GLU A 270 12.58 -5.70 -6.73
CA GLU A 270 12.07 -5.40 -5.40
C GLU A 270 13.20 -5.14 -4.41
N GLU A 271 14.19 -6.03 -4.35
CA GLU A 271 15.29 -5.95 -3.38
C GLU A 271 16.61 -6.36 -4.02
N PHE A 272 17.72 -5.91 -3.43
CA PHE A 272 19.07 -6.35 -3.78
C PHE A 272 19.75 -6.81 -2.50
N HIS A 273 20.55 -7.87 -2.58
CA HIS A 273 21.25 -8.44 -1.42
C HIS A 273 22.62 -9.02 -1.85
N PRO A 274 23.62 -9.00 -0.96
CA PRO A 274 24.92 -9.62 -1.22
C PRO A 274 24.85 -11.15 -1.21
N PHE A 275 23.84 -11.72 -0.55
CA PHE A 275 23.62 -13.17 -0.51
C PHE A 275 22.19 -13.52 -0.96
N LEU A 276 22.02 -14.72 -1.49
CA LEU A 276 20.70 -15.27 -1.75
C LEU A 276 20.09 -15.77 -0.44
N PHE A 277 19.37 -14.90 0.26
CA PHE A 277 18.69 -15.27 1.50
C PHE A 277 17.60 -16.33 1.26
N SER A 278 17.49 -17.28 2.18
CA SER A 278 16.51 -18.38 2.14
C SER A 278 15.07 -17.93 1.94
N GLN A 279 14.71 -16.74 2.47
CA GLN A 279 13.39 -16.13 2.29
C GLN A 279 13.04 -15.79 0.84
N HIS A 280 14.05 -15.55 0.00
CA HIS A 280 13.90 -15.20 -1.41
C HIS A 280 14.23 -16.35 -2.37
N SER A 281 14.61 -17.52 -1.86
CA SER A 281 14.94 -18.70 -2.68
C SER A 281 13.82 -19.12 -3.64
N LYS A 282 12.57 -18.85 -3.30
CA LYS A 282 11.38 -19.17 -4.13
C LYS A 282 10.97 -18.03 -5.07
N CYS A 283 11.57 -16.85 -4.94
CA CYS A 283 11.28 -15.69 -5.78
C CYS A 283 12.13 -15.74 -7.06
N PRO A 284 11.68 -15.14 -8.18
CA PRO A 284 12.57 -14.94 -9.32
C PRO A 284 13.70 -13.97 -8.92
N TYR A 285 14.93 -14.29 -9.29
CA TYR A 285 16.10 -13.47 -9.01
C TYR A 285 17.05 -13.43 -10.19
N VAL A 286 17.92 -12.41 -10.21
CA VAL A 286 19.03 -12.27 -11.16
C VAL A 286 20.33 -12.20 -10.38
N GLU A 287 21.32 -12.94 -10.86
CA GLU A 287 22.65 -13.06 -10.27
C GLU A 287 23.66 -12.24 -11.07
N PHE A 288 24.56 -11.55 -10.38
CA PHE A 288 25.61 -10.70 -10.93
C PHE A 288 26.97 -11.11 -10.40
N GLU A 289 28.03 -10.82 -11.16
CA GLU A 289 29.40 -11.17 -10.79
C GLU A 289 29.87 -10.51 -9.48
N SER A 290 29.39 -9.31 -9.19
CA SER A 290 29.71 -8.57 -7.97
C SER A 290 28.48 -7.88 -7.39
N PHE A 291 28.53 -7.57 -6.09
CA PHE A 291 27.46 -6.85 -5.43
C PHE A 291 27.35 -5.41 -5.95
N ASN A 292 28.48 -4.74 -6.22
CA ASN A 292 28.47 -3.41 -6.84
C ASN A 292 27.69 -3.40 -8.17
N LYS A 293 27.90 -4.38 -9.06
CA LYS A 293 27.17 -4.45 -10.34
C LYS A 293 25.67 -4.65 -10.15
N ALA A 294 25.26 -5.49 -9.19
CA ALA A 294 23.84 -5.67 -8.86
C ALA A 294 23.21 -4.37 -8.34
N VAL A 295 23.92 -3.61 -7.51
CA VAL A 295 23.43 -2.32 -7.00
C VAL A 295 23.32 -1.29 -8.14
N ASP A 296 24.34 -1.16 -8.98
CA ASP A 296 24.36 -0.19 -10.09
C ASP A 296 23.19 -0.45 -11.05
N GLU A 297 22.98 -1.71 -11.43
CA GLU A 297 21.86 -2.15 -12.27
C GLU A 297 20.48 -1.99 -11.59
N PHE A 298 20.40 -2.24 -10.28
CA PHE A 298 19.15 -2.05 -9.53
C PHE A 298 18.70 -0.59 -9.56
N TYR A 299 19.62 0.32 -9.26
CA TYR A 299 19.32 1.74 -9.16
C TYR A 299 19.20 2.44 -10.52
N SER A 300 19.86 1.95 -11.56
CA SER A 300 19.67 2.45 -12.93
C SER A 300 18.25 2.18 -13.45
N LYS A 301 17.68 1.01 -13.14
CA LYS A 301 16.32 0.63 -13.53
C LYS A 301 15.23 1.06 -12.55
N LEU A 302 15.59 1.54 -11.36
CA LEU A 302 14.62 1.92 -10.33
C LEU A 302 13.72 3.09 -10.78
N GLU A 303 14.29 4.09 -11.47
CA GLU A 303 13.53 5.25 -11.95
C GLU A 303 12.53 4.87 -13.05
N SER A 304 12.97 4.05 -14.03
CA SER A 304 12.08 3.56 -15.09
C SER A 304 10.95 2.71 -14.52
N GLN A 305 11.26 1.77 -13.62
CA GLN A 305 10.25 0.93 -12.96
C GLN A 305 9.25 1.77 -12.15
N LYS A 306 9.69 2.84 -11.49
CA LYS A 306 8.81 3.73 -10.75
C LYS A 306 7.83 4.48 -11.66
N ILE A 307 8.25 4.82 -12.88
CA ILE A 307 7.37 5.42 -13.89
C ILE A 307 6.36 4.38 -14.38
N ASP A 308 6.82 3.17 -14.70
CA ASP A 308 5.96 2.07 -15.17
C ASP A 308 4.91 1.68 -14.14
N LEU A 309 5.29 1.57 -12.86
CA LEU A 309 4.37 1.27 -11.76
C LEU A 309 3.31 2.37 -11.59
N LYS A 310 3.67 3.64 -11.76
CA LYS A 310 2.70 4.74 -11.72
C LYS A 310 1.71 4.65 -12.88
N ALA A 311 2.19 4.37 -14.09
CA ALA A 311 1.33 4.18 -15.25
C ALA A 311 0.36 3.00 -15.05
N LEU A 312 0.86 1.87 -14.53
CA LEU A 312 0.05 0.67 -14.24
C LEU A 312 -1.00 0.95 -13.14
N GLN A 313 -0.66 1.75 -12.13
CA GLN A 313 -1.64 2.18 -11.12
C GLN A 313 -2.73 3.10 -11.71
N GLN A 314 -2.36 4.03 -12.60
CA GLN A 314 -3.32 4.88 -13.30
C GLN A 314 -4.27 4.05 -14.18
N GLU A 315 -3.75 3.06 -14.89
CA GLU A 315 -4.52 2.11 -15.69
C GLU A 315 -5.51 1.31 -14.82
N LYS A 316 -5.04 0.74 -13.70
CA LYS A 316 -5.91 0.04 -12.72
C LYS A 316 -7.03 0.95 -12.19
N GLN A 317 -6.73 2.22 -11.91
CA GLN A 317 -7.73 3.18 -11.43
C GLN A 317 -8.77 3.52 -12.51
N ALA A 318 -8.35 3.66 -13.77
CA ALA A 318 -9.26 3.88 -14.89
C ALA A 318 -10.19 2.68 -15.10
N LEU A 319 -9.66 1.46 -15.11
CA LEU A 319 -10.46 0.23 -15.21
C LEU A 319 -11.47 0.09 -14.07
N LYS A 320 -11.06 0.40 -12.84
CA LYS A 320 -11.96 0.36 -11.69
C LYS A 320 -13.11 1.38 -11.80
N LYS A 321 -12.85 2.55 -12.37
CA LYS A 321 -13.92 3.54 -12.64
C LYS A 321 -14.91 3.00 -13.66
N LEU A 322 -14.43 2.37 -14.74
CA LEU A 322 -15.28 1.76 -15.76
C LEU A 322 -16.14 0.64 -15.18
N GLU A 323 -15.55 -0.24 -14.37
CA GLU A 323 -16.29 -1.32 -13.69
C GLU A 323 -17.36 -0.78 -12.74
N ASN A 324 -17.05 0.29 -11.99
CA ASN A 324 -18.03 0.95 -11.13
C ASN A 324 -19.19 1.56 -11.93
N VAL A 325 -18.91 2.18 -13.07
CA VAL A 325 -19.96 2.71 -13.97
C VAL A 325 -20.81 1.58 -14.52
N ARG A 326 -20.20 0.45 -14.91
CA ARG A 326 -20.94 -0.74 -15.38
C ARG A 326 -21.87 -1.27 -14.30
N LYS A 327 -21.39 -1.45 -13.07
CA LYS A 327 -22.20 -1.90 -11.92
C LYS A 327 -23.31 -0.92 -11.58
N ASP A 328 -23.07 0.38 -11.70
CA ASP A 328 -24.09 1.40 -11.48
C ASP A 328 -25.19 1.34 -12.57
N HIS A 329 -24.81 1.13 -13.83
CA HIS A 329 -25.77 0.90 -14.91
C HIS A 329 -26.57 -0.40 -14.72
N GLU A 330 -25.92 -1.51 -14.36
CA GLU A 330 -26.58 -2.78 -14.03
C GLU A 330 -27.62 -2.57 -12.92
N TYR A 331 -27.23 -1.91 -11.82
CA TYR A 331 -28.14 -1.60 -10.71
C TYR A 331 -29.32 -0.70 -11.14
N ARG A 332 -29.08 0.32 -11.98
CA ARG A 332 -30.16 1.18 -12.49
C ARG A 332 -31.11 0.42 -13.40
N LEU A 333 -30.61 -0.48 -14.24
CA LEU A 333 -31.43 -1.32 -15.11
C LEU A 333 -32.29 -2.27 -14.28
N GLU A 334 -31.72 -2.91 -13.25
CA GLU A 334 -32.46 -3.77 -12.32
C GLU A 334 -33.57 -2.98 -11.61
N ALA A 335 -33.26 -1.78 -11.10
CA ALA A 335 -34.24 -0.92 -10.45
C ALA A 335 -35.36 -0.47 -11.40
N LEU A 336 -35.04 -0.14 -12.66
CA LEU A 336 -36.04 0.21 -13.68
C LEU A 336 -36.92 -0.98 -14.06
N HIS A 337 -36.32 -2.17 -14.23
CA HIS A 337 -37.07 -3.39 -14.52
C HIS A 337 -38.04 -3.73 -13.37
N GLN A 338 -37.62 -3.55 -12.12
CA GLN A 338 -38.51 -3.79 -10.99
C GLN A 338 -39.62 -2.73 -10.89
N ALA A 339 -39.31 -1.45 -11.17
CA ALA A 339 -40.33 -0.41 -11.24
C ALA A 339 -41.37 -0.73 -12.33
N GLN A 340 -40.92 -1.16 -13.51
CA GLN A 340 -41.78 -1.62 -14.59
C GLN A 340 -42.68 -2.78 -14.14
N GLU A 341 -42.13 -3.79 -13.46
CA GLU A 341 -42.91 -4.93 -13.00
C GLU A 341 -43.96 -4.52 -11.96
N ILE A 342 -43.61 -3.61 -11.04
CA ILE A 342 -44.55 -3.05 -10.07
C ILE A 342 -45.68 -2.30 -10.78
N ASP A 343 -45.36 -1.44 -11.76
CA ASP A 343 -46.38 -0.67 -12.47
C ASP A 343 -47.26 -1.56 -13.36
N LYS A 344 -46.70 -2.63 -13.94
CA LYS A 344 -47.46 -3.65 -14.65
C LYS A 344 -48.49 -4.33 -13.73
N VAL A 345 -48.07 -4.78 -12.55
CA VAL A 345 -49.00 -5.40 -11.59
C VAL A 345 -50.05 -4.40 -11.08
N LYS A 346 -49.70 -3.10 -10.91
CA LYS A 346 -50.70 -2.07 -10.60
C LYS A 346 -51.72 -1.92 -11.73
N GLY A 347 -51.27 -1.89 -12.99
CA GLY A 347 -52.15 -1.84 -14.16
C GLY A 347 -53.09 -3.03 -14.21
N GLU A 348 -52.56 -4.25 -14.04
CA GLU A 348 -53.34 -5.49 -13.94
C GLU A 348 -54.39 -5.42 -12.80
N LEU A 349 -54.03 -4.90 -11.63
CA LEU A 349 -54.97 -4.72 -10.51
C LEU A 349 -56.07 -3.70 -10.81
N VAL A 350 -55.78 -2.63 -11.55
CA VAL A 350 -56.79 -1.67 -12.00
C VAL A 350 -57.72 -2.32 -13.04
N GLU A 351 -57.18 -3.10 -13.97
CA GLU A 351 -57.97 -3.84 -14.97
C GLU A 351 -58.91 -4.87 -14.32
N MET A 352 -58.45 -5.57 -13.29
CA MET A 352 -59.28 -6.53 -12.55
C MET A 352 -60.39 -5.86 -11.74
N ASN A 353 -60.19 -4.61 -11.30
CA ASN A 353 -61.13 -3.88 -10.43
C ASN A 353 -61.81 -2.69 -11.14
N LEU A 354 -61.91 -2.70 -12.47
CA LEU A 354 -62.38 -1.57 -13.28
C LEU A 354 -63.71 -0.98 -12.78
N GLU A 355 -64.70 -1.82 -12.45
CA GLU A 355 -66.01 -1.34 -12.01
C GLU A 355 -65.94 -0.56 -10.69
N ILE A 356 -65.11 -1.01 -9.74
CA ILE A 356 -64.96 -0.38 -8.42
C ILE A 356 -64.21 0.95 -8.59
N VAL A 357 -63.16 0.95 -9.42
CA VAL A 357 -62.36 2.14 -9.71
C VAL A 357 -63.18 3.19 -10.45
N ASP A 358 -63.94 2.83 -11.49
CA ASP A 358 -64.79 3.77 -12.23
C ASP A 358 -65.90 4.36 -11.36
N ARG A 359 -66.54 3.54 -10.49
CA ARG A 359 -67.52 4.04 -9.52
C ARG A 359 -66.88 5.02 -8.54
N ALA A 360 -65.69 4.72 -8.01
CA ALA A 360 -64.96 5.62 -7.12
C ALA A 360 -64.64 6.96 -7.81
N ILE A 361 -64.16 6.93 -9.05
CA ILE A 361 -63.88 8.13 -9.86
C ILE A 361 -65.17 8.95 -10.05
N GLN A 362 -66.29 8.31 -10.40
CA GLN A 362 -67.58 9.00 -10.62
C GLN A 362 -68.10 9.66 -9.34
N VAL A 363 -68.08 8.96 -8.21
CA VAL A 363 -68.54 9.49 -6.92
C VAL A 363 -67.72 10.72 -6.54
N VAL A 364 -66.39 10.63 -6.59
CA VAL A 364 -65.51 11.76 -6.24
C VAL A 364 -65.67 12.92 -7.23
N ARG A 365 -65.79 12.64 -8.54
CA ARG A 365 -66.07 13.68 -9.56
C ARG A 365 -67.40 14.38 -9.33
N SER A 366 -68.46 13.65 -8.99
CA SER A 366 -69.77 14.26 -8.71
C SER A 366 -69.73 15.16 -7.47
N ALA A 367 -68.98 14.76 -6.43
CA ALA A 367 -68.80 15.58 -5.24
C ALA A 367 -68.04 16.88 -5.55
N LEU A 368 -66.99 16.79 -6.36
CA LEU A 368 -66.26 17.96 -6.86
C LEU A 368 -67.12 18.86 -7.77
N ALA A 369 -67.95 18.28 -8.65
CA ALA A 369 -68.84 19.03 -9.53
C ALA A 369 -69.93 19.79 -8.76
N ASN A 370 -70.37 19.24 -7.62
CA ASN A 370 -71.30 19.87 -6.69
C ASN A 370 -70.63 20.91 -5.76
N GLN A 371 -69.36 21.25 -6.01
CA GLN A 371 -68.58 22.24 -5.24
C GLN A 371 -68.43 21.91 -3.75
N ILE A 372 -68.45 20.62 -3.40
CA ILE A 372 -68.20 20.16 -2.04
C ILE A 372 -66.71 20.35 -1.71
N ASP A 373 -66.43 20.89 -0.52
CA ASP A 373 -65.05 21.12 -0.09
C ASP A 373 -64.28 19.80 0.12
N TRP A 374 -62.97 19.82 -0.12
CA TRP A 374 -62.13 18.62 0.00
C TRP A 374 -62.16 17.99 1.39
N THR A 375 -62.29 18.81 2.44
CA THR A 375 -62.38 18.30 3.82
C THR A 375 -63.68 17.55 4.05
N GLU A 376 -64.80 18.05 3.50
CA GLU A 376 -66.12 17.43 3.58
C GLU A 376 -66.19 16.13 2.77
N ILE A 377 -65.57 16.08 1.58
CA ILE A 377 -65.44 14.83 0.80
C ILE A 377 -64.73 13.74 1.62
N GLY A 378 -63.70 14.11 2.37
CA GLY A 378 -63.00 13.19 3.26
C GLY A 378 -63.87 12.66 4.42
N VAL A 379 -64.77 13.49 4.95
CA VAL A 379 -65.74 13.09 5.98
C VAL A 379 -66.77 12.13 5.41
N ILE A 380 -67.32 12.44 4.22
CA ILE A 380 -68.30 11.60 3.52
C ILE A 380 -67.72 10.21 3.22
N VAL A 381 -66.48 10.15 2.74
CA VAL A 381 -65.81 8.86 2.45
C VAL A 381 -65.59 8.05 3.75
N LYS A 382 -65.22 8.69 4.87
CA LYS A 382 -65.08 8.00 6.16
C LYS A 382 -66.40 7.48 6.71
N GLU A 383 -67.49 8.22 6.53
CA GLU A 383 -68.83 7.80 6.93
C GLU A 383 -69.30 6.60 6.09
N ALA A 384 -69.10 6.65 4.77
CA ALA A 384 -69.38 5.53 3.86
C ALA A 384 -68.52 4.29 4.17
N GLN A 385 -67.26 4.48 4.59
CA GLN A 385 -66.40 3.40 5.09
C GLN A 385 -66.97 2.76 6.37
N ALA A 386 -67.46 3.56 7.32
CA ALA A 386 -68.07 3.06 8.55
C ALA A 386 -69.38 2.29 8.30
N GLN A 387 -70.08 2.64 7.22
CA GLN A 387 -71.30 1.94 6.76
C GLN A 387 -70.99 0.67 5.94
N GLY A 388 -69.72 0.40 5.62
CA GLY A 388 -69.28 -0.81 4.93
C GLY A 388 -69.43 -0.78 3.41
N ASP A 389 -69.48 0.40 2.79
CA ASP A 389 -69.52 0.51 1.32
C ASP A 389 -68.22 -0.06 0.71
N PRO A 390 -68.29 -1.04 -0.22
CA PRO A 390 -67.12 -1.64 -0.85
C PRO A 390 -66.26 -0.63 -1.63
N VAL A 391 -66.87 0.41 -2.24
CA VAL A 391 -66.14 1.42 -3.03
C VAL A 391 -65.39 2.38 -2.09
N ALA A 392 -66.06 2.85 -1.03
CA ALA A 392 -65.45 3.74 -0.04
C ALA A 392 -64.34 3.03 0.75
N SER A 393 -64.51 1.73 1.04
CA SER A 393 -63.51 0.90 1.75
C SER A 393 -62.22 0.68 0.94
N ALA A 394 -62.31 0.73 -0.39
CA ALA A 394 -61.16 0.65 -1.28
C ALA A 394 -60.34 1.95 -1.31
N ILE A 395 -60.95 3.12 -1.04
CA ILE A 395 -60.24 4.41 -0.99
C ILE A 395 -59.47 4.51 0.32
N LYS A 396 -58.14 4.67 0.26
CA LYS A 396 -57.29 4.83 1.47
C LYS A 396 -56.87 6.26 1.71
N GLU A 397 -56.50 6.98 0.65
CA GLU A 397 -56.05 8.37 0.75
C GLU A 397 -56.65 9.20 -0.38
N LEU A 398 -57.04 10.44 -0.07
CA LEU A 398 -57.56 11.41 -1.02
C LEU A 398 -56.47 12.46 -1.29
N LYS A 399 -55.79 12.36 -2.44
CA LYS A 399 -54.75 13.31 -2.88
C LYS A 399 -55.34 14.32 -3.87
N LEU A 400 -56.40 15.01 -3.43
CA LEU A 400 -57.19 15.92 -4.27
C LEU A 400 -56.40 17.14 -4.75
N GLN A 401 -55.34 17.54 -4.03
CA GLN A 401 -54.40 18.58 -4.45
C GLN A 401 -53.69 18.26 -5.78
N THR A 402 -53.44 16.97 -6.04
CA THR A 402 -52.89 16.47 -7.30
C THR A 402 -53.96 15.89 -8.22
N ASN A 403 -55.23 15.99 -7.86
CA ASN A 403 -56.36 15.36 -8.56
C ASN A 403 -56.27 13.81 -8.66
N HIS A 404 -55.69 13.17 -7.63
CA HIS A 404 -55.55 11.71 -7.56
C HIS A 404 -56.25 11.14 -6.32
N ILE A 405 -56.67 9.88 -6.38
CA ILE A 405 -57.13 9.09 -5.22
C ILE A 405 -56.27 7.83 -5.09
N THR A 406 -55.86 7.49 -3.88
CA THR A 406 -55.11 6.27 -3.61
C THR A 406 -56.09 5.18 -3.20
N MET A 407 -56.16 4.11 -3.99
CA MET A 407 -57.03 2.96 -3.75
C MET A 407 -56.21 1.74 -3.36
N LEU A 408 -56.69 0.96 -2.39
CA LEU A 408 -56.17 -0.35 -2.06
C LEU A 408 -56.90 -1.40 -2.91
N LEU A 409 -56.23 -1.86 -3.97
CA LEU A 409 -56.79 -2.84 -4.90
C LEU A 409 -56.28 -4.25 -4.56
N LYS A 410 -57.19 -5.23 -4.68
CA LYS A 410 -56.94 -6.66 -4.43
C LYS A 410 -57.27 -7.42 -5.69
N ASN A 411 -56.64 -8.58 -5.92
CA ASN A 411 -57.05 -9.47 -6.99
C ASN A 411 -58.40 -10.13 -6.60
N PRO A 412 -59.51 -9.84 -7.31
CA PRO A 412 -60.84 -10.36 -6.97
C PRO A 412 -61.03 -11.84 -7.35
N TYR A 413 -60.09 -12.42 -8.12
CA TYR A 413 -60.12 -13.81 -8.55
C TYR A 413 -59.31 -14.74 -7.63
N VAL A 414 -58.67 -14.21 -6.58
CA VAL A 414 -58.10 -15.03 -5.52
C VAL A 414 -59.26 -15.44 -4.62
N ILE A 415 -59.85 -16.60 -4.94
CA ILE A 415 -60.80 -17.28 -4.07
C ILE A 415 -60.04 -17.59 -2.77
N SER A 416 -60.65 -17.29 -1.64
CA SER A 416 -60.07 -17.46 -0.29
C SER A 416 -60.00 -18.93 0.14
N GLU A 417 -59.76 -19.85 -0.80
CA GLU A 417 -59.73 -21.31 -0.58
C GLU A 417 -58.42 -21.97 -1.03
N GLU A 418 -57.33 -21.23 -1.18
CA GLU A 418 -55.97 -21.80 -1.21
C GLU A 418 -55.19 -21.34 0.04
N GLU A 419 -55.58 -21.87 1.19
CA GLU A 419 -54.59 -22.29 2.20
C GLU A 419 -54.04 -23.66 1.74
N GLU A 420 -53.26 -23.69 0.66
CA GLU A 420 -52.41 -24.84 0.34
C GLU A 420 -51.03 -24.34 -0.07
N ASP A 421 -50.09 -24.51 0.87
CA ASP A 421 -48.71 -24.91 0.68
C ASP A 421 -48.06 -24.63 -0.69
N GLU A 422 -47.28 -23.54 -0.78
CA GLU A 422 -46.09 -23.53 -1.64
C GLU A 422 -44.87 -23.09 -0.81
N ASP A 423 -44.26 -24.10 -0.21
CA ASP A 423 -42.84 -24.14 0.12
C ASP A 423 -42.01 -23.83 -1.13
N ASP A 424 -41.62 -22.58 -1.32
CA ASP A 424 -40.42 -22.23 -2.09
C ASP A 424 -39.38 -21.64 -1.13
N GLU A 425 -38.77 -22.54 -0.34
CA GLU A 425 -37.45 -22.31 0.24
C GLU A 425 -36.40 -22.20 -0.88
N GLU A 426 -36.29 -21.03 -1.53
CA GLU A 426 -35.02 -20.66 -2.14
C GLU A 426 -34.06 -20.21 -1.04
N GLU A 427 -33.15 -21.12 -0.67
CA GLU A 427 -32.02 -20.92 0.23
C GLU A 427 -31.34 -19.55 0.01
N LYS A 428 -31.43 -18.68 1.00
CA LYS A 428 -30.52 -17.52 1.10
C LYS A 428 -29.12 -18.03 1.45
N PRO A 429 -28.07 -17.77 0.65
CA PRO A 429 -26.71 -18.05 1.09
C PRO A 429 -26.37 -17.10 2.25
N LYS A 430 -26.13 -17.69 3.43
CA LYS A 430 -25.57 -16.98 4.60
C LYS A 430 -24.14 -16.55 4.26
N ILE A 431 -23.93 -15.27 3.99
CA ILE A 431 -22.60 -14.66 4.03
C ILE A 431 -22.42 -14.06 5.42
N GLU A 432 -21.54 -14.67 6.22
CA GLU A 432 -21.09 -14.14 7.51
C GLU A 432 -20.40 -12.78 7.33
N GLU A 433 -20.96 -11.72 7.92
CA GLU A 433 -20.29 -10.43 8.02
C GLU A 433 -19.28 -10.43 9.17
N SER A 434 -17.99 -10.58 8.82
CA SER A 434 -16.89 -10.19 9.70
C SER A 434 -16.84 -8.66 9.85
N LYS A 435 -16.81 -8.21 11.11
CA LYS A 435 -16.82 -6.82 11.58
C LYS A 435 -15.81 -5.91 10.86
N GLY A 436 -16.30 -4.73 10.46
CA GLY A 436 -15.48 -3.51 10.38
C GLY A 436 -15.45 -2.80 9.03
N LYS A 437 -16.45 -1.94 8.77
CA LYS A 437 -16.38 -0.60 8.13
C LYS A 437 -17.76 -0.23 7.57
N LYS A 438 -18.25 0.98 7.89
CA LYS A 438 -19.53 1.54 7.47
C LYS A 438 -19.77 1.35 5.95
N LYS A 439 -20.62 0.38 5.58
CA LYS A 439 -21.14 0.20 4.22
C LYS A 439 -22.55 0.79 4.13
N LYS A 440 -22.80 1.54 3.06
CA LYS A 440 -24.16 1.96 2.65
C LYS A 440 -25.04 0.71 2.54
N LYS A 441 -26.19 0.70 3.23
CA LYS A 441 -27.20 -0.36 3.12
C LYS A 441 -27.64 -0.46 1.66
N VAL A 442 -27.23 -1.51 0.96
CA VAL A 442 -27.83 -1.90 -0.31
C VAL A 442 -29.23 -2.42 0.04
N LYS A 443 -30.27 -1.69 -0.37
CA LYS A 443 -31.65 -2.16 -0.23
C LYS A 443 -31.77 -3.39 -1.15
N GLN A 444 -31.90 -4.58 -0.58
CA GLN A 444 -32.35 -5.74 -1.33
C GLN A 444 -33.75 -5.44 -1.85
N PHE A 445 -33.89 -5.50 -3.16
CA PHE A 445 -35.13 -5.28 -3.86
C PHE A 445 -36.00 -6.55 -3.78
N GLN A 446 -37.10 -6.49 -3.02
CA GLN A 446 -38.07 -7.58 -2.91
C GLN A 446 -38.96 -7.62 -4.17
N LYS A 447 -39.04 -8.76 -4.85
CA LYS A 447 -40.00 -8.97 -5.95
C LYS A 447 -41.44 -8.79 -5.41
N PRO A 448 -42.33 -8.10 -6.13
CA PRO A 448 -43.73 -8.00 -5.74
C PRO A 448 -44.40 -9.38 -5.79
N LEU A 449 -45.00 -9.81 -4.68
CA LEU A 449 -45.79 -11.05 -4.61
C LEU A 449 -47.10 -10.84 -5.39
N LYS A 450 -47.38 -11.73 -6.35
CA LYS A 450 -48.46 -11.59 -7.35
C LYS A 450 -49.89 -11.47 -6.82
N ASN A 451 -50.13 -11.66 -5.52
CA ASN A 451 -51.49 -11.71 -4.95
C ASN A 451 -51.70 -10.83 -3.71
N GLN A 452 -50.79 -9.88 -3.42
CA GLN A 452 -50.96 -8.98 -2.28
C GLN A 452 -51.73 -7.71 -2.63
N PRO A 453 -52.56 -7.18 -1.69
CA PRO A 453 -53.18 -5.86 -1.86
C PRO A 453 -52.13 -4.78 -2.04
N MET A 454 -52.26 -3.97 -3.10
CA MET A 454 -51.37 -2.84 -3.36
C MET A 454 -52.11 -1.52 -3.38
N LEU A 455 -51.42 -0.48 -2.92
CA LEU A 455 -51.88 0.90 -3.05
C LEU A 455 -51.57 1.41 -4.46
N VAL A 456 -52.62 1.83 -5.17
CA VAL A 456 -52.55 2.36 -6.53
C VAL A 456 -53.11 3.77 -6.53
N ASP A 457 -52.36 4.72 -7.09
CA ASP A 457 -52.83 6.08 -7.32
C ASP A 457 -53.61 6.13 -8.64
N VAL A 458 -54.84 6.62 -8.57
CA VAL A 458 -55.77 6.73 -9.71
C VAL A 458 -56.03 8.20 -9.99
N ASP A 459 -55.81 8.62 -11.23
CA ASP A 459 -56.03 9.98 -11.71
C ASP A 459 -57.51 10.21 -11.98
N LEU A 460 -58.10 11.18 -11.27
CA LEU A 460 -59.50 11.53 -11.40
C LEU A 460 -59.82 12.24 -12.72
N SER A 461 -58.84 12.62 -13.55
CA SER A 461 -59.08 13.21 -14.87
C SER A 461 -59.30 12.16 -15.97
N LEU A 462 -58.95 10.90 -15.70
CA LEU A 462 -59.00 9.78 -16.65
C LEU A 462 -60.11 8.78 -16.28
N SER A 463 -60.50 7.89 -17.20
CA SER A 463 -61.34 6.73 -16.86
C SER A 463 -60.49 5.65 -16.17
N ALA A 464 -61.11 4.64 -15.54
CA ALA A 464 -60.37 3.53 -14.96
C ALA A 464 -59.49 2.82 -16.00
N TYR A 465 -60.00 2.61 -17.22
CA TYR A 465 -59.23 2.01 -18.30
C TYR A 465 -58.04 2.87 -18.76
N ALA A 466 -58.21 4.20 -18.79
CA ALA A 466 -57.12 5.11 -19.12
C ALA A 466 -56.07 5.21 -18.00
N ASN A 467 -56.46 4.97 -16.74
CA ASN A 467 -55.54 4.85 -15.61
C ASN A 467 -54.74 3.54 -15.63
N ALA A 468 -55.34 2.42 -16.05
CA ALA A 468 -54.63 1.15 -16.20
C ALA A 468 -53.55 1.18 -17.30
N LYS A 469 -53.76 2.01 -18.33
CA LYS A 469 -52.86 2.14 -19.48
C LYS A 469 -51.72 3.16 -19.27
N LYS A 470 -51.85 4.03 -18.27
CA LYS A 470 -50.89 5.07 -17.91
C LYS A 470 -49.76 4.48 -17.08
#